data_AF-A0A943YQM7-F1
#
_entry.id   AF-A0A943YQM7-F1
#
_cell.length_a   1.000
_cell.length_b   1.000
_cell.length_c   1.000
_cell.angle_alpha   90.00
_cell.angle_beta   90.00
_cell.angle_gamma   90.00
#
_symmetry.space_group_name_H-M   'P 1'
#
loop_
_entity.id
_entity.type
_entity.pdbx_description
1 polymer ?
#
loop_
_entity_poly.entity_id
_entity_poly.type
_entity_poly.pdbx_seq_one_letter_code
_entity_poly.pdbx_strand_id
1 'polypeptide(L)'
;MSKRFIHSINYMRGLCMLGVIAIHVGSVAIVNPSPNLALVAILEILSRFSVPAFFFLSAFGMFYSQGLHEPFDYKDYLRRRLRTVFVPYLAWSFFYMAFVSAISHNLNLFHPYAIFRTLWYGLAMYHIYFLVILLWFYLFMPLWRPLLRLMDRKPVLSFTALFLVNMIFNFYSSYSWNLHSDNPFLEDASNLRLNYMVLHYLFIFMFGAFTAEHFSSVTAWLKRHGTVINLLQIASTAGMLAAYYGVMHYLGYDPLSAVFTIHQLSPIGMVYTLSTMLFLLYWWECRPVPHAVHQFFSRLGDYSYPIYLVHPVFLSLCTGLAAHLHIYLRAIHIIAIYIIVVACASAYSWVVVEHKLPKWLSICVKGK
;
A
#
# COMPACT_ATOMS: atom_id res chain seq x y z
N MET A 1 -26.45 15.60 -7.32
CA MET A 1 -26.35 15.41 -5.85
C MET A 1 -24.89 15.18 -5.50
N SER A 2 -24.26 16.03 -4.68
CA SER A 2 -22.86 15.81 -4.26
C SER A 2 -22.80 14.55 -3.39
N LYS A 3 -21.96 13.59 -3.75
CA LYS A 3 -21.84 12.32 -3.03
C LYS A 3 -21.27 12.56 -1.63
N ARG A 4 -21.78 11.81 -0.64
CA ARG A 4 -21.47 11.96 0.80
C ARG A 4 -19.99 11.62 1.05
N PHE A 5 -19.29 12.41 1.86
CA PHE A 5 -17.96 12.02 2.34
C PHE A 5 -18.07 10.77 3.23
N ILE A 6 -17.31 9.72 2.91
CA ILE A 6 -17.33 8.46 3.64
C ILE A 6 -16.15 8.43 4.62
N HIS A 7 -16.43 8.72 5.90
CA HIS A 7 -15.40 8.81 6.94
C HIS A 7 -14.63 7.50 7.13
N SER A 8 -15.29 6.35 7.05
CA SER A 8 -14.65 5.04 7.20
C SER A 8 -13.50 4.81 6.20
N ILE A 9 -13.68 5.24 4.96
CA ILE A 9 -12.65 5.19 3.91
C ILE A 9 -11.47 6.11 4.27
N ASN A 10 -11.73 7.27 4.87
CA ASN A 10 -10.66 8.15 5.33
C ASN A 10 -9.88 7.55 6.50
N TYR A 11 -10.57 6.91 7.46
CA TYR A 11 -9.91 6.23 8.57
C TYR A 11 -9.00 5.10 8.09
N MET A 12 -9.47 4.33 7.12
CA MET A 12 -8.67 3.27 6.47
C MET A 12 -7.42 3.83 5.81
N ARG A 13 -7.48 5.00 5.15
CA ARG A 13 -6.26 5.67 4.63
C ARG A 13 -5.27 5.99 5.74
N GLY A 14 -5.75 6.55 6.85
CA GLY A 14 -4.92 6.85 8.01
C GLY A 14 -4.26 5.60 8.60
N LEU A 15 -5.02 4.52 8.78
CA LEU A 15 -4.48 3.25 9.29
C LEU A 15 -3.51 2.58 8.31
N CYS A 16 -3.82 2.56 7.02
CA CYS A 16 -2.90 2.02 6.01
C CYS A 16 -1.60 2.81 5.97
N MET A 17 -1.63 4.12 6.24
CA MET A 17 -0.42 4.93 6.35
C MET A 17 0.42 4.52 7.57
N LEU A 18 -0.20 4.33 8.73
CA LEU A 18 0.51 3.78 9.90
C LEU A 18 1.11 2.41 9.59
N GLY A 19 0.35 1.54 8.91
CA GLY A 19 0.83 0.23 8.51
C GLY A 19 1.98 0.28 7.50
N VAL A 20 2.00 1.21 6.54
CA VAL A 20 3.14 1.38 5.63
C VAL A 20 4.41 1.78 6.40
N ILE A 21 4.31 2.71 7.35
CA ILE A 21 5.46 3.06 8.20
C ILE A 21 5.88 1.84 9.04
N ALA A 22 4.93 1.09 9.56
CA ALA A 22 5.19 -0.12 10.34
C ALA A 22 5.97 -1.16 9.53
N ILE A 23 5.58 -1.41 8.27
CA ILE A 23 6.28 -2.39 7.41
C ILE A 23 7.75 -2.00 7.26
N HIS A 24 8.04 -0.74 6.97
CA HIS A 24 9.40 -0.28 6.71
C HIS A 24 10.27 -0.22 7.98
N VAL A 25 9.68 0.16 9.12
CA VAL A 25 10.37 0.06 10.42
C VAL A 25 10.56 -1.40 10.84
N GLY A 26 9.59 -2.27 10.52
CA GLY A 26 9.68 -3.71 10.69
C GLY A 26 10.85 -4.31 9.92
N SER A 27 11.06 -3.89 8.66
CA SER A 27 12.18 -4.38 7.86
C SER A 27 13.54 -3.98 8.45
N VAL A 28 13.63 -2.83 9.14
CA VAL A 28 14.81 -2.45 9.93
C VAL A 28 14.99 -3.38 11.14
N ALA A 29 13.91 -3.81 11.77
CA ALA A 29 13.96 -4.75 12.89
C ALA A 29 14.42 -6.15 12.48
N ILE A 30 14.10 -6.59 11.25
CA ILE A 30 14.52 -7.91 10.71
C ILE A 30 16.02 -7.99 10.50
N VAL A 31 16.65 -6.93 9.95
CA VAL A 31 18.08 -6.95 9.62
C VAL A 31 18.99 -6.85 10.86
N ASN A 32 18.40 -6.73 12.05
CA ASN A 32 19.13 -6.79 13.30
C ASN A 32 19.65 -8.22 13.55
N PRO A 33 20.91 -8.42 14.04
CA PRO A 33 21.45 -9.74 14.35
C PRO A 33 20.60 -10.60 15.30
N SER A 34 19.82 -10.00 16.20
CA SER A 34 18.87 -10.70 17.06
C SER A 34 17.48 -10.05 16.95
N PRO A 35 16.73 -10.34 15.88
CA PRO A 35 15.45 -9.68 15.63
C PRO A 35 14.40 -10.16 16.63
N ASN A 36 13.59 -9.24 17.15
CA ASN A 36 12.42 -9.62 17.96
C ASN A 36 11.29 -10.08 17.02
N LEU A 37 11.10 -11.40 16.92
CA LEU A 37 10.16 -11.99 15.97
C LEU A 37 8.70 -11.59 16.20
N ALA A 38 8.30 -11.35 17.45
CA ALA A 38 6.95 -10.87 17.76
C ALA A 38 6.74 -9.43 17.27
N LEU A 39 7.74 -8.57 17.44
CA LEU A 39 7.70 -7.20 16.93
C LEU A 39 7.68 -7.17 15.39
N VAL A 40 8.47 -8.02 14.73
CA VAL A 40 8.46 -8.21 13.27
C VAL A 40 7.09 -8.71 12.80
N ALA A 41 6.49 -9.68 13.52
CA ALA A 41 5.16 -10.18 13.17
C ALA A 41 4.11 -9.06 13.19
N ILE A 42 4.15 -8.15 14.16
CA ILE A 42 3.20 -7.03 14.24
C ILE A 42 3.51 -5.96 13.17
N LEU A 43 4.74 -5.46 13.15
CA LEU A 43 5.11 -4.32 12.32
C LEU A 43 5.15 -4.67 10.84
N GLU A 44 5.55 -5.89 10.50
CA GLU A 44 5.77 -6.27 9.11
C GLU A 44 4.71 -7.24 8.61
N ILE A 45 4.54 -8.40 9.24
CA ILE A 45 3.60 -9.43 8.77
C ILE A 45 2.15 -8.94 8.81
N LEU A 46 1.70 -8.45 9.97
CA LEU A 46 0.32 -8.01 10.16
C LEU A 46 0.03 -6.64 9.55
N SER A 47 1.03 -5.78 9.30
CA SER A 47 0.78 -4.46 8.70
C SER A 47 0.76 -4.47 7.17
N ARG A 48 1.25 -5.55 6.54
CA ARG A 48 1.38 -5.73 5.07
C ARG A 48 0.06 -5.64 4.30
N PHE A 49 -1.11 -5.79 4.94
CA PHE A 49 -2.41 -5.55 4.28
C PHE A 49 -2.56 -4.12 3.74
N SER A 50 -1.81 -3.17 4.30
CA SER A 50 -1.92 -1.74 3.99
C SER A 50 -1.68 -1.42 2.52
N VAL A 51 -0.74 -2.13 1.87
CA VAL A 51 -0.39 -1.87 0.47
C VAL A 51 -1.55 -2.26 -0.47
N PRO A 52 -2.10 -3.50 -0.45
CA PRO A 52 -3.31 -3.82 -1.22
C PRO A 52 -4.52 -2.96 -0.84
N ALA A 53 -4.68 -2.63 0.45
CA ALA A 53 -5.78 -1.78 0.90
C ALA A 53 -5.72 -0.37 0.28
N PHE A 54 -4.55 0.21 0.03
CA PHE A 54 -4.46 1.48 -0.70
C PHE A 54 -4.95 1.39 -2.15
N PHE A 55 -4.77 0.26 -2.84
CA PHE A 55 -5.37 0.06 -4.17
C PHE A 55 -6.89 -0.03 -4.09
N PHE A 56 -7.43 -0.73 -3.08
CA PHE A 56 -8.87 -0.74 -2.80
C PHE A 56 -9.41 0.68 -2.56
N LEU A 57 -8.77 1.46 -1.68
CA LEU A 57 -9.18 2.82 -1.32
C LEU A 57 -9.08 3.79 -2.51
N SER A 58 -8.10 3.57 -3.39
CA SER A 58 -7.93 4.34 -4.63
C SER A 58 -9.04 4.04 -5.62
N ALA A 59 -9.34 2.77 -5.87
CA ALA A 59 -10.46 2.35 -6.72
C ALA A 59 -11.79 2.86 -6.16
N PHE A 60 -12.03 2.67 -4.86
CA PHE A 60 -13.23 3.13 -4.18
C PHE A 60 -13.43 4.64 -4.40
N GLY A 61 -12.42 5.45 -4.10
CA GLY A 61 -12.52 6.90 -4.24
C GLY A 61 -12.84 7.34 -5.67
N MET A 62 -12.34 6.62 -6.68
CA MET A 62 -12.59 6.94 -8.09
C MET A 62 -14.01 6.62 -8.53
N PHE A 63 -14.44 5.37 -8.36
CA PHE A 63 -15.78 4.92 -8.77
C PHE A 63 -16.86 5.58 -7.92
N TYR A 64 -16.56 5.86 -6.65
CA TYR A 64 -17.44 6.67 -5.83
C TYR A 64 -17.55 8.08 -6.40
N SER A 65 -16.45 8.75 -6.79
CA SER A 65 -16.53 10.11 -7.34
C SER A 65 -17.24 10.19 -8.70
N GLN A 66 -17.01 9.24 -9.59
CA GLN A 66 -17.57 9.18 -10.94
C GLN A 66 -18.11 7.78 -11.18
N GLY A 67 -19.43 7.63 -11.11
CA GLY A 67 -20.09 6.33 -11.15
C GLY A 67 -19.84 5.57 -12.46
N LEU A 68 -20.01 4.26 -12.41
CA LEU A 68 -19.73 3.35 -13.53
C LEU A 68 -20.53 3.66 -14.81
N HIS A 69 -21.76 4.14 -14.63
CA HIS A 69 -22.70 4.48 -15.71
C HIS A 69 -22.71 5.97 -16.10
N GLU A 70 -21.95 6.81 -15.39
CA GLU A 70 -21.81 8.22 -15.75
C GLU A 70 -20.91 8.40 -16.99
N PRO A 71 -21.08 9.48 -17.78
CA PRO A 71 -20.21 9.80 -18.90
C PRO A 71 -18.73 9.82 -18.48
N PHE A 72 -17.88 9.17 -19.27
CA PHE A 72 -16.46 9.03 -18.97
C PHE A 72 -15.59 9.61 -20.08
N ASP A 73 -15.08 10.83 -19.86
CA ASP A 73 -13.99 11.37 -20.65
C ASP A 73 -12.65 10.85 -20.11
N TYR A 74 -12.07 9.90 -20.84
CA TYR A 74 -10.79 9.28 -20.49
C TYR A 74 -9.63 10.28 -20.50
N LYS A 75 -9.61 11.23 -21.44
CA LYS A 75 -8.50 12.19 -21.60
C LYS A 75 -8.47 13.15 -20.43
N ASP A 76 -9.61 13.71 -20.06
CA ASP A 76 -9.72 14.63 -18.93
C ASP A 76 -9.56 13.92 -17.58
N TYR A 77 -10.02 12.67 -17.48
CA TYR A 77 -9.70 11.82 -16.33
C TYR A 77 -8.19 11.62 -16.20
N LEU A 78 -7.52 11.14 -17.25
CA LEU A 78 -6.10 10.80 -17.22
C LEU A 78 -5.25 12.05 -16.97
N ARG A 79 -5.55 13.18 -17.61
CA ARG A 79 -4.87 14.46 -17.38
C ARG A 79 -4.89 14.86 -15.90
N ARG A 80 -6.06 14.77 -15.25
CA ARG A 80 -6.20 15.07 -13.81
C ARG A 80 -5.32 14.12 -12.98
N ARG A 81 -5.37 12.82 -13.27
CA ARG A 81 -4.61 11.81 -12.52
C ARG A 81 -3.10 11.92 -12.70
N LEU A 82 -2.63 12.16 -13.92
CA LEU A 82 -1.21 12.42 -14.20
C LEU A 82 -0.74 13.66 -13.43
N ARG A 83 -1.52 14.74 -13.41
CA ARG A 83 -1.17 15.91 -12.59
C ARG A 83 -1.10 15.60 -11.10
N THR A 84 -2.04 14.83 -10.56
CA THR A 84 -2.11 14.56 -9.11
C THR A 84 -1.22 13.42 -8.63
N VAL A 85 -0.71 12.57 -9.53
CA VAL A 85 0.09 11.37 -9.15
C VAL A 85 1.41 11.29 -9.92
N PHE A 86 1.42 11.49 -11.23
CA PHE A 86 2.66 11.41 -12.03
C PHE A 86 3.62 12.56 -11.74
N VAL A 87 3.12 13.79 -11.55
CA VAL A 87 3.98 14.93 -11.18
C VAL A 87 4.64 14.73 -9.80
N PRO A 88 3.90 14.40 -8.71
CA PRO A 88 4.54 14.02 -7.44
C PRO A 88 5.50 12.85 -7.60
N TYR A 89 5.13 11.81 -8.35
CA TYR A 89 5.96 10.64 -8.58
C TYR A 89 7.33 11.04 -9.13
N LEU A 90 7.37 11.85 -10.19
CA LEU A 90 8.63 12.34 -10.76
C LEU A 90 9.39 13.22 -9.76
N ALA A 91 8.72 14.19 -9.14
CA ALA A 91 9.35 15.11 -8.20
C ALA A 91 10.03 14.38 -7.04
N TRP A 92 9.31 13.44 -6.42
CA TRP A 92 9.84 12.64 -5.31
C TRP A 92 10.86 11.60 -5.76
N SER A 93 10.72 11.03 -6.96
CA SER A 93 11.75 10.13 -7.51
C SER A 93 13.08 10.86 -7.67
N PHE A 94 13.09 12.04 -8.30
CA PHE A 94 14.31 12.83 -8.44
C PHE A 94 14.85 13.33 -7.10
N PHE A 95 13.98 13.75 -6.18
CA PHE A 95 14.38 14.09 -4.81
C PHE A 95 15.10 12.91 -4.15
N TYR A 96 14.54 11.70 -4.25
CA TYR A 96 15.12 10.52 -3.61
C TYR A 96 16.40 10.04 -4.28
N MET A 97 16.50 10.14 -5.60
CA MET A 97 17.76 9.89 -6.31
C MET A 97 18.85 10.85 -5.83
N ALA A 98 18.55 12.14 -5.71
CA ALA A 98 19.49 13.13 -5.17
C ALA A 98 19.83 12.85 -3.69
N PHE A 99 18.84 12.52 -2.88
CA PHE A 99 19.01 12.19 -1.46
C PHE A 99 19.92 10.98 -1.25
N VAL A 100 19.68 9.87 -1.96
CA VAL A 100 20.52 8.67 -1.89
C VAL A 100 21.92 8.95 -2.42
N SER A 101 22.03 9.67 -3.54
CA SER A 101 23.33 10.04 -4.11
C SER A 101 24.15 10.92 -3.17
N ALA A 102 23.51 11.85 -2.45
CA ALA A 102 24.18 12.70 -1.47
C ALA A 102 24.68 11.88 -0.26
N ILE A 103 23.86 10.97 0.27
CA ILE A 103 24.23 10.13 1.44
C ILE A 103 25.31 9.11 1.08
N SER A 104 25.23 8.51 -0.11
CA SER A 104 26.18 7.48 -0.57
C SER A 104 27.43 8.05 -1.24
N HIS A 105 27.52 9.37 -1.41
CA HIS A 105 28.55 10.06 -2.19
C HIS A 105 28.73 9.47 -3.61
N ASN A 106 27.62 9.02 -4.24
CA ASN A 106 27.64 8.30 -5.51
C ASN A 106 26.56 8.82 -6.48
N LEU A 107 26.98 9.28 -7.66
CA LEU A 107 26.10 9.85 -8.70
C LEU A 107 25.61 8.83 -9.75
N ASN A 108 25.88 7.53 -9.59
CA ASN A 108 25.53 6.50 -10.57
C ASN A 108 24.03 6.44 -10.89
N LEU A 109 23.16 6.85 -9.96
CA LEU A 109 21.71 6.93 -10.19
C LEU A 109 21.32 7.92 -11.29
N PHE A 110 22.19 8.88 -11.62
CA PHE A 110 21.96 9.89 -12.67
C PHE A 110 22.48 9.47 -14.05
N HIS A 111 23.02 8.27 -14.22
CA HIS A 111 23.29 7.74 -15.56
C HIS A 111 21.98 7.50 -16.34
N PRO A 112 21.93 7.75 -17.66
CA PRO A 112 20.68 7.69 -18.44
C PRO A 112 19.87 6.40 -18.27
N TYR A 113 20.54 5.24 -18.31
CA TYR A 113 19.88 3.95 -18.11
C TYR A 113 19.38 3.77 -16.67
N ALA A 114 20.14 4.20 -15.67
CA ALA A 114 19.72 4.15 -14.27
C ALA A 114 18.51 5.05 -14.00
N ILE A 115 18.46 6.25 -14.60
CA ILE A 115 17.28 7.13 -14.54
C ILE A 115 16.08 6.42 -15.14
N PHE A 116 16.20 5.88 -16.35
CA PHE A 116 15.11 5.16 -17.00
C PHE A 116 14.62 3.98 -16.14
N ARG A 117 15.52 3.11 -15.71
CA ARG A 117 15.21 1.94 -14.87
C ARG A 117 14.53 2.35 -13.56
N THR A 118 15.03 3.40 -12.92
CA THR A 118 14.48 3.94 -11.67
C THR A 118 13.08 4.49 -11.85
N LEU A 119 12.85 5.27 -12.91
CA LEU A 119 11.55 5.88 -13.22
C LEU A 119 10.54 4.90 -13.83
N TRP A 120 10.98 3.81 -14.44
CA TRP A 120 10.09 2.81 -15.02
C TRP A 120 9.57 1.84 -13.96
N TYR A 121 10.45 1.39 -13.06
CA TYR A 121 10.11 0.39 -12.03
C TYR A 121 9.92 1.00 -10.63
N GLY A 122 9.99 2.33 -10.48
CA GLY A 122 9.76 3.02 -9.20
C GLY A 122 10.82 2.72 -8.14
N LEU A 123 12.09 2.61 -8.54
CA LEU A 123 13.20 2.18 -7.67
C LEU A 123 13.83 3.31 -6.85
N ALA A 124 13.33 4.54 -6.98
CA ALA A 124 13.95 5.71 -6.34
C ALA A 124 13.97 5.58 -4.81
N MET A 125 12.89 5.01 -4.25
CA MET A 125 12.81 4.50 -2.88
C MET A 125 11.87 3.32 -2.83
N TYR A 126 12.05 2.45 -1.83
CA TYR A 126 11.32 1.20 -1.64
C TYR A 126 9.79 1.30 -1.63
N HIS A 127 9.19 2.47 -1.42
CA HIS A 127 7.73 2.67 -1.37
C HIS A 127 7.17 3.25 -2.66
N ILE A 128 8.01 3.89 -3.49
CA ILE A 128 7.61 4.70 -4.64
C ILE A 128 6.99 3.86 -5.77
N TYR A 129 7.33 2.58 -5.87
CA TYR A 129 6.74 1.64 -6.83
C TYR A 129 5.20 1.59 -6.74
N PHE A 130 4.61 1.84 -5.57
CA PHE A 130 3.15 1.89 -5.42
C PHE A 130 2.51 2.93 -6.37
N LEU A 131 3.13 4.09 -6.56
CA LEU A 131 2.64 5.11 -7.49
C LEU A 131 2.74 4.64 -8.95
N VAL A 132 3.75 3.85 -9.32
CA VAL A 132 3.89 3.27 -10.67
C VAL A 132 2.72 2.35 -10.97
N ILE A 133 2.44 1.39 -10.08
CA ILE A 133 1.30 0.48 -10.23
C ILE A 133 -0.02 1.26 -10.30
N LEU A 134 -0.18 2.29 -9.45
CA LEU A 134 -1.38 3.11 -9.43
C LEU A 134 -1.59 3.88 -10.75
N LEU A 135 -0.51 4.39 -11.35
CA LEU A 135 -0.54 5.03 -12.67
C LEU A 135 -0.94 4.04 -13.77
N TRP A 136 -0.45 2.80 -13.72
CA TRP A 136 -0.88 1.74 -14.64
C TRP A 136 -2.36 1.41 -14.48
N PHE A 137 -2.88 1.35 -13.25
CA PHE A 137 -4.32 1.20 -13.02
C PHE A 137 -5.11 2.34 -13.65
N TYR A 138 -4.64 3.58 -13.54
CA TYR A 138 -5.31 4.74 -14.14
C TYR A 138 -5.26 4.73 -15.66
N LEU A 139 -4.12 4.35 -16.25
CA LEU A 139 -3.98 4.20 -17.69
C LEU A 139 -4.95 3.14 -18.24
N PHE A 140 -5.08 2.01 -17.55
CA PHE A 140 -5.96 0.92 -17.97
C PHE A 140 -7.42 1.09 -17.55
N MET A 141 -7.85 2.29 -17.11
CA MET A 141 -9.27 2.50 -16.78
C MET A 141 -10.28 2.13 -17.88
N PRO A 142 -10.01 2.36 -19.18
CA PRO A 142 -10.89 1.92 -20.25
C PRO A 142 -11.12 0.41 -20.30
N LEU A 143 -10.22 -0.40 -19.72
CA LEU A 143 -10.36 -1.84 -19.59
C LEU A 143 -11.13 -2.22 -18.32
N TRP A 144 -10.86 -1.55 -17.19
CA TRP A 144 -11.47 -1.90 -15.90
C TRP A 144 -12.95 -1.54 -15.82
N ARG A 145 -13.41 -0.44 -16.44
CA ARG A 145 -14.83 -0.07 -16.41
C ARG A 145 -15.72 -1.12 -17.10
N PRO A 146 -15.45 -1.55 -18.36
CA PRO A 146 -16.19 -2.65 -18.97
C PRO A 146 -16.09 -3.97 -18.19
N LEU A 147 -14.91 -4.28 -17.63
CA LEU A 147 -14.72 -5.46 -16.81
C LEU A 147 -15.64 -5.44 -15.59
N LEU A 148 -15.73 -4.32 -14.87
CA LEU A 148 -16.63 -4.19 -13.72
C LEU A 148 -18.10 -4.39 -14.12
N ARG A 149 -18.55 -3.80 -15.23
CA ARG A 149 -19.91 -4.01 -15.75
C ARG A 149 -20.21 -5.47 -16.07
N LEU A 150 -19.22 -6.20 -16.57
CA LEU A 150 -19.36 -7.63 -16.84
C LEU A 150 -19.48 -8.42 -15.53
N MET A 151 -18.64 -8.10 -14.54
CA MET A 151 -18.63 -8.74 -13.23
C MET A 151 -19.93 -8.47 -12.45
N ASP A 152 -20.50 -7.27 -12.57
CA ASP A 152 -21.76 -6.87 -11.91
C ASP A 152 -22.97 -7.71 -12.35
N ARG A 153 -22.89 -8.43 -13.48
CA ARG A 153 -23.96 -9.36 -13.90
C ARG A 153 -24.08 -10.59 -12.99
N LYS A 154 -22.95 -11.07 -12.47
CA LYS A 154 -22.86 -12.25 -11.58
C LYS A 154 -21.79 -12.02 -10.51
N PRO A 155 -21.97 -11.04 -9.60
CA PRO A 155 -20.89 -10.51 -8.78
C PRO A 155 -20.23 -11.57 -7.89
N VAL A 156 -21.02 -12.44 -7.25
CA VAL A 156 -20.47 -13.50 -6.39
C VAL A 156 -19.55 -14.44 -7.17
N LEU A 157 -20.00 -14.93 -8.33
CA LEU A 157 -19.21 -15.82 -9.18
C LEU A 157 -17.96 -15.12 -9.71
N SER A 158 -18.12 -13.91 -10.25
CA SER A 158 -17.04 -13.16 -10.87
C SER A 158 -15.94 -12.76 -9.87
N PHE A 159 -16.30 -12.28 -8.67
CA PHE A 159 -15.32 -11.94 -7.65
C PHE A 159 -14.66 -13.16 -7.02
N THR A 160 -15.39 -14.27 -6.85
CA THR A 160 -14.80 -15.54 -6.38
C THR A 160 -13.80 -16.07 -7.41
N ALA A 161 -14.17 -16.10 -8.69
CA ALA A 161 -13.27 -16.50 -9.77
C ALA A 161 -12.04 -15.59 -9.85
N LEU A 162 -12.23 -14.26 -9.79
CA LEU A 162 -11.13 -13.30 -9.82
C LEU A 162 -10.20 -13.46 -8.61
N PHE A 163 -10.74 -13.69 -7.41
CA PHE A 163 -9.95 -13.97 -6.21
C PHE A 163 -9.06 -15.20 -6.40
N LEU A 164 -9.65 -16.32 -6.83
CA LEU A 164 -8.92 -17.58 -7.04
C LEU A 164 -7.86 -17.46 -8.14
N VAL A 165 -8.21 -16.86 -9.28
CA VAL A 165 -7.25 -16.63 -10.38
C VAL A 165 -6.11 -15.72 -9.93
N ASN A 166 -6.41 -14.64 -9.21
CA ASN A 166 -5.39 -13.72 -8.72
C ASN A 166 -4.49 -14.40 -7.67
N MET A 167 -5.05 -15.26 -6.82
CA MET A 167 -4.30 -16.06 -5.85
C MET A 167 -3.37 -17.07 -6.52
N ILE A 168 -3.84 -17.80 -7.53
CA ILE A 168 -3.01 -18.72 -8.32
C ILE A 168 -1.90 -17.96 -9.04
N PHE A 169 -2.23 -16.84 -9.69
CA PHE A 169 -1.25 -15.99 -10.36
C PHE A 169 -0.19 -15.46 -9.39
N ASN A 170 -0.59 -14.99 -8.22
CA ASN A 170 0.33 -14.47 -7.21
C ASN A 170 1.20 -15.58 -6.62
N PHE A 171 0.65 -16.77 -6.39
CA PHE A 171 1.41 -17.92 -5.95
C PHE A 171 2.47 -18.30 -7.00
N TYR A 172 2.05 -18.51 -8.26
CA TYR A 172 2.97 -18.81 -9.35
C TYR A 172 4.05 -17.72 -9.50
N SER A 173 3.64 -16.45 -9.51
CA SER A 173 4.56 -15.34 -9.67
C SER A 173 5.51 -15.18 -8.49
N SER A 174 5.11 -15.47 -7.25
CA SER A 174 5.98 -15.27 -6.08
C SER A 174 6.92 -16.45 -5.82
N TYR A 175 6.49 -17.68 -6.12
CA TYR A 175 7.21 -18.90 -5.73
C TYR A 175 7.81 -19.70 -6.89
N SER A 176 7.33 -19.51 -8.12
CA SER A 176 7.72 -20.36 -9.26
C SER A 176 8.27 -19.59 -10.47
N TRP A 177 7.96 -18.30 -10.58
CA TRP A 177 8.41 -17.47 -11.70
C TRP A 177 9.88 -17.08 -11.55
N ASN A 178 10.74 -17.77 -12.30
CA ASN A 178 12.19 -17.54 -12.34
C ASN A 178 12.71 -17.51 -13.79
N LEU A 179 12.21 -16.55 -14.58
CA LEU A 179 12.72 -16.29 -15.93
C LEU A 179 14.06 -15.54 -15.83
N HIS A 180 15.12 -16.18 -16.32
CA HIS A 180 16.44 -15.59 -16.50
C HIS A 180 16.64 -15.28 -17.99
N SER A 181 17.19 -14.12 -18.31
CA SER A 181 17.44 -13.66 -19.66
C SER A 181 18.76 -12.89 -19.76
N ASP A 182 19.53 -13.15 -20.82
CA ASP A 182 20.74 -12.38 -21.12
C ASP A 182 20.43 -10.91 -21.49
N ASN A 183 19.17 -10.59 -21.83
CA ASN A 183 18.75 -9.22 -22.10
C ASN A 183 18.41 -8.51 -20.78
N PRO A 184 19.15 -7.44 -20.40
CA PRO A 184 18.95 -6.74 -19.13
C PRO A 184 17.53 -6.19 -18.94
N PHE A 185 16.85 -5.81 -20.03
CA PHE A 185 15.48 -5.30 -19.96
C PHE A 185 14.47 -6.41 -19.64
N LEU A 186 14.63 -7.60 -20.22
CA LEU A 186 13.77 -8.75 -19.94
C LEU A 186 14.02 -9.31 -18.54
N GLU A 187 15.29 -9.34 -18.12
CA GLU A 187 15.71 -9.70 -16.77
C GLU A 187 15.08 -8.75 -15.73
N ASP A 188 15.20 -7.43 -15.93
CA ASP A 188 14.58 -6.43 -15.06
C ASP A 188 13.05 -6.53 -15.05
N ALA A 189 12.41 -6.70 -16.22
CA ALA A 189 10.96 -6.87 -16.30
C ALA A 189 10.48 -8.11 -15.52
N SER A 190 11.22 -9.21 -15.60
CA SER A 190 10.95 -10.42 -14.83
C SER A 190 11.14 -10.15 -13.33
N ASN A 191 12.31 -9.67 -12.92
CA ASN A 191 12.68 -9.55 -11.49
C ASN A 191 11.90 -8.45 -10.77
N LEU A 192 11.57 -7.35 -11.45
CA LEU A 192 10.86 -6.20 -10.89
C LEU A 192 9.35 -6.24 -11.17
N ARG A 193 8.81 -7.38 -11.62
CA ARG A 193 7.38 -7.58 -11.94
C ARG A 193 6.43 -7.09 -10.84
N LEU A 194 6.78 -7.31 -9.58
CA LEU A 194 5.99 -6.89 -8.41
C LEU A 194 5.82 -5.37 -8.30
N ASN A 195 6.70 -4.59 -8.95
CA ASN A 195 6.74 -3.13 -8.85
C ASN A 195 5.89 -2.42 -9.90
N TYR A 196 5.42 -3.11 -10.95
CA TYR A 196 4.66 -2.47 -12.03
C TYR A 196 3.44 -3.29 -12.50
N MET A 197 3.42 -4.61 -12.30
CA MET A 197 2.31 -5.44 -12.79
C MET A 197 1.04 -5.25 -11.96
N VAL A 198 0.02 -4.64 -12.58
CA VAL A 198 -1.32 -4.43 -11.99
C VAL A 198 -2.05 -5.71 -11.63
N LEU A 199 -1.72 -6.83 -12.31
CA LEU A 199 -2.40 -8.12 -12.12
C LEU A 199 -2.30 -8.63 -10.68
N HIS A 200 -1.23 -8.29 -9.96
CA HIS A 200 -1.05 -8.67 -8.55
C HIS A 200 -2.16 -8.15 -7.63
N TYR A 201 -2.73 -6.99 -7.97
CA TYR A 201 -3.69 -6.26 -7.17
C TYR A 201 -5.06 -6.13 -7.86
N LEU A 202 -5.27 -6.85 -8.97
CA LEU A 202 -6.47 -6.69 -9.78
C LEU A 202 -7.74 -7.04 -9.00
N PHE A 203 -7.74 -8.13 -8.24
CA PHE A 203 -8.88 -8.49 -7.38
C PHE A 203 -9.23 -7.35 -6.42
N ILE A 204 -8.23 -6.82 -5.71
CA ILE A 204 -8.45 -5.84 -4.65
C ILE A 204 -8.90 -4.49 -5.18
N PHE A 205 -8.35 -4.09 -6.33
CA PHE A 205 -8.74 -2.88 -7.02
C PHE A 205 -10.17 -2.98 -7.52
N MET A 206 -10.53 -4.07 -8.20
CA MET A 206 -11.89 -4.29 -8.69
C MET A 206 -12.91 -4.41 -7.54
N PHE A 207 -12.50 -5.01 -6.42
CA PHE A 207 -13.35 -5.12 -5.23
C PHE A 207 -13.61 -3.75 -4.59
N GLY A 208 -12.62 -2.85 -4.59
CA GLY A 208 -12.79 -1.44 -4.21
C GLY A 208 -13.77 -0.69 -5.10
N ALA A 209 -13.67 -0.91 -6.42
CA ALA A 209 -14.60 -0.33 -7.39
C ALA A 209 -16.05 -0.82 -7.17
N PHE A 210 -16.24 -2.15 -7.04
CA PHE A 210 -17.54 -2.74 -6.73
C PHE A 210 -18.13 -2.22 -5.41
N THR A 211 -17.30 -2.10 -4.37
CA THR A 211 -17.73 -1.59 -3.07
C THR A 211 -18.17 -0.13 -3.15
N ALA A 212 -17.57 0.68 -4.04
CA ALA A 212 -18.02 2.05 -4.26
C ALA A 212 -19.38 2.14 -4.97
N GLU A 213 -19.59 1.35 -6.03
CA GLU A 213 -20.86 1.35 -6.77
C GLU A 213 -22.02 0.79 -5.93
N HIS A 214 -21.75 -0.23 -5.11
CA HIS A 214 -22.76 -0.92 -4.31
C HIS A 214 -22.64 -0.64 -2.80
N PHE A 215 -22.14 0.53 -2.42
CA PHE A 215 -21.77 0.84 -1.03
C PHE A 215 -22.92 0.59 -0.02
N SER A 216 -24.14 1.00 -0.34
CA SER A 216 -25.32 0.78 0.52
C SER A 216 -25.63 -0.71 0.71
N SER A 217 -25.52 -1.50 -0.36
CA SER A 217 -25.77 -2.95 -0.32
C SER A 217 -24.67 -3.69 0.44
N VAL A 218 -23.41 -3.30 0.23
CA VAL A 218 -22.26 -3.87 0.93
C VAL A 218 -22.35 -3.58 2.43
N THR A 219 -22.65 -2.34 2.83
CA THR A 219 -22.80 -1.99 4.26
C THR A 219 -23.98 -2.71 4.92
N ALA A 220 -25.10 -2.88 4.20
CA ALA A 220 -26.21 -3.71 4.69
C ALA A 220 -25.82 -5.18 4.88
N TRP A 221 -25.03 -5.74 3.95
CA TRP A 221 -24.49 -7.10 4.07
C TRP A 221 -23.53 -7.24 5.24
N LEU A 222 -22.59 -6.30 5.41
CA LEU A 222 -21.63 -6.27 6.53
C LEU A 222 -22.35 -6.25 7.89
N LYS A 223 -23.40 -5.44 8.03
CA LYS A 223 -24.23 -5.37 9.25
C LYS A 223 -24.83 -6.72 9.62
N ARG A 224 -25.33 -7.47 8.64
CA ARG A 224 -25.95 -8.79 8.84
C ARG A 224 -24.94 -9.89 9.17
N HIS A 225 -23.70 -9.77 8.69
CA HIS A 225 -22.67 -10.83 8.80
C HIS A 225 -21.53 -10.47 9.76
N GLY A 226 -21.76 -9.52 10.69
CA GLY A 226 -20.73 -9.03 11.61
C GLY A 226 -19.97 -10.12 12.37
N THR A 227 -20.66 -11.14 12.89
CA THR A 227 -20.01 -12.26 13.60
C THR A 227 -19.06 -13.03 12.69
N VAL A 228 -19.50 -13.34 11.47
CA VAL A 228 -18.68 -14.06 10.47
C VAL A 228 -17.44 -13.24 10.10
N ILE A 229 -17.59 -11.93 9.95
CA ILE A 229 -16.47 -11.02 9.63
C ILE A 229 -15.42 -11.02 10.75
N ASN A 230 -15.85 -10.95 12.01
CA ASN A 230 -14.93 -10.99 13.15
C ASN A 230 -14.24 -12.35 13.28
N LEU A 231 -14.98 -13.46 13.11
CA LEU A 231 -14.40 -14.81 13.13
C LEU A 231 -13.40 -15.01 11.99
N LEU A 232 -13.74 -14.54 10.78
CA LEU A 232 -12.85 -14.60 9.62
C LEU A 232 -11.57 -13.79 9.88
N GLN A 233 -11.67 -12.60 10.49
CA GLN A 233 -10.51 -11.80 10.85
C GLN A 233 -9.61 -12.50 11.87
N ILE A 234 -10.20 -13.11 12.91
CA ILE A 234 -9.44 -13.84 13.92
C ILE A 234 -8.74 -15.04 13.27
N ALA A 235 -9.47 -15.83 12.47
CA ALA A 235 -8.94 -17.00 11.79
C ALA A 235 -7.84 -16.64 10.79
N SER A 236 -8.01 -15.59 9.99
CA SER A 236 -7.01 -15.15 9.01
C SER A 236 -5.77 -14.56 9.69
N THR A 237 -5.93 -13.82 10.79
CA THR A 237 -4.81 -13.31 11.60
C THR A 237 -4.01 -14.45 12.22
N ALA A 238 -4.71 -15.41 12.84
CA ALA A 238 -4.08 -16.60 13.41
C ALA A 238 -3.39 -17.43 12.31
N GLY A 239 -4.02 -17.59 11.14
CA GLY A 239 -3.43 -18.27 9.99
C GLY A 239 -2.18 -17.58 9.46
N MET A 240 -2.17 -16.24 9.38
CA MET A 240 -1.00 -15.48 8.96
C MET A 240 0.18 -15.65 9.93
N LEU A 241 -0.08 -15.57 11.24
CA LEU A 241 0.93 -15.80 12.28
C LEU A 241 1.41 -17.25 12.30
N ALA A 242 0.49 -18.22 12.23
CA ALA A 242 0.82 -19.63 12.19
C ALA A 242 1.66 -19.98 10.96
N ALA A 243 1.36 -19.41 9.78
CA ALA A 243 2.17 -19.58 8.59
C ALA A 243 3.56 -18.96 8.76
N TYR A 244 3.65 -17.73 9.29
CA TYR A 244 4.92 -17.05 9.55
C TYR A 244 5.83 -17.85 10.51
N TYR A 245 5.31 -18.25 11.67
CA TYR A 245 6.08 -19.08 12.61
C TYR A 245 6.30 -20.50 12.09
N GLY A 246 5.36 -21.05 11.33
CA GLY A 246 5.40 -22.39 10.77
C GLY A 246 6.51 -22.57 9.75
N VAL A 247 6.71 -21.61 8.83
CA VAL A 247 7.83 -21.70 7.87
C VAL A 247 9.19 -21.62 8.56
N MET A 248 9.31 -20.84 9.65
CA MET A 248 10.55 -20.81 10.44
C MET A 248 10.77 -22.13 11.20
N HIS A 249 9.72 -22.66 11.84
CA HIS A 249 9.83 -23.84 12.69
C HIS A 249 9.98 -25.14 11.89
N TYR A 250 9.17 -25.35 10.84
CA TYR A 250 9.12 -26.60 10.10
C TYR A 250 10.01 -26.62 8.85
N LEU A 251 10.20 -25.47 8.19
CA LEU A 251 11.04 -25.37 6.98
C LEU A 251 12.42 -24.76 7.28
N GLY A 252 12.69 -24.37 8.53
CA GLY A 252 13.99 -23.82 8.94
C GLY A 252 14.31 -22.46 8.34
N TYR A 253 13.31 -21.71 7.88
CA TYR A 253 13.54 -20.40 7.28
C TYR A 253 14.03 -19.41 8.32
N ASP A 254 15.01 -18.58 7.94
CA ASP A 254 15.39 -17.42 8.74
C ASP A 254 14.28 -16.33 8.69
N PRO A 255 14.29 -15.34 9.60
CA PRO A 255 13.24 -14.34 9.69
C PRO A 255 13.01 -13.54 8.40
N LEU A 256 14.07 -13.25 7.63
CA LEU A 256 13.97 -12.51 6.38
C LEU A 256 13.30 -13.37 5.30
N SER A 257 13.76 -14.62 5.14
CA SER A 257 13.14 -15.59 4.22
C SER A 257 11.68 -15.87 4.57
N ALA A 258 11.34 -15.97 5.85
CA ALA A 258 9.97 -16.16 6.33
C ALA A 258 9.05 -14.99 5.93
N VAL A 259 9.54 -13.75 6.04
CA VAL A 259 8.79 -12.55 5.66
C VAL A 259 8.64 -12.41 4.14
N PHE A 260 9.65 -12.80 3.36
CA PHE A 260 9.52 -12.85 1.89
C PHE A 260 8.59 -13.97 1.44
N THR A 261 8.49 -15.05 2.20
CA THR A 261 7.60 -16.18 1.89
C THR A 261 6.16 -15.88 2.29
N ILE A 262 5.94 -15.31 3.47
CA ILE A 262 4.62 -15.02 4.04
C ILE A 262 4.35 -13.52 3.95
N HIS A 263 3.95 -13.09 2.76
CA HIS A 263 3.69 -11.69 2.41
C HIS A 263 2.24 -11.47 1.97
N GLN A 264 1.85 -10.22 1.69
CA GLN A 264 0.47 -9.84 1.35
C GLN A 264 -0.08 -10.49 0.06
N LEU A 265 0.78 -10.97 -0.84
CA LEU A 265 0.34 -11.66 -2.07
C LEU A 265 0.37 -13.19 -1.93
N SER A 266 0.87 -13.72 -0.82
CA SER A 266 0.74 -15.15 -0.51
C SER A 266 -0.74 -15.53 -0.36
N PRO A 267 -1.13 -16.81 -0.55
CA PRO A 267 -2.53 -17.23 -0.42
C PRO A 267 -3.17 -16.79 0.90
N ILE A 268 -2.50 -17.03 2.03
CA ILE A 268 -2.98 -16.59 3.35
C ILE A 268 -2.97 -15.06 3.50
N GLY A 269 -1.96 -14.38 2.94
CA GLY A 269 -1.87 -12.91 2.94
C GLY A 269 -3.02 -12.24 2.18
N MET A 270 -3.49 -12.85 1.08
CA MET A 270 -4.64 -12.35 0.33
C MET A 270 -5.94 -12.50 1.12
N VAL A 271 -6.15 -13.65 1.77
CA VAL A 271 -7.31 -13.87 2.67
C VAL A 271 -7.26 -12.90 3.85
N TYR A 272 -6.10 -12.75 4.48
CA TYR A 272 -5.87 -11.82 5.58
C TYR A 272 -6.19 -10.38 5.16
N THR A 273 -5.70 -9.94 4.00
CA THR A 273 -5.96 -8.58 3.51
C THR A 273 -7.44 -8.35 3.24
N LEU A 274 -8.12 -9.29 2.56
CA LEU A 274 -9.56 -9.20 2.30
C LEU A 274 -10.36 -9.11 3.60
N SER A 275 -10.11 -10.04 4.53
CA SER A 275 -10.78 -10.06 5.84
C SER A 275 -10.54 -8.78 6.63
N THR A 276 -9.32 -8.23 6.59
CA THR A 276 -8.96 -7.00 7.31
C THR A 276 -9.73 -5.80 6.76
N MET A 277 -9.87 -5.65 5.44
CA MET A 277 -10.68 -4.54 4.91
C MET A 277 -12.17 -4.68 5.26
N LEU A 278 -12.73 -5.89 5.17
CA LEU A 278 -14.13 -6.14 5.55
C LEU A 278 -14.34 -5.86 7.04
N PHE A 279 -13.41 -6.27 7.89
CA PHE A 279 -13.40 -6.00 9.33
C PHE A 279 -13.35 -4.50 9.62
N LEU A 280 -12.46 -3.76 8.98
CA LEU A 280 -12.34 -2.30 9.15
C LEU A 280 -13.60 -1.58 8.67
N LEU A 281 -14.14 -1.94 7.50
CA LEU A 281 -15.40 -1.37 7.01
C LEU A 281 -16.57 -1.69 7.95
N TYR A 282 -16.65 -2.90 8.49
CA TYR A 282 -17.67 -3.27 9.48
C TYR A 282 -17.56 -2.39 10.73
N TRP A 283 -16.38 -2.28 11.34
CA TRP A 283 -16.22 -1.53 12.59
C TRP A 283 -16.34 -0.02 12.43
N TRP A 284 -15.94 0.54 11.29
CA TRP A 284 -15.91 1.99 11.10
C TRP A 284 -17.08 2.58 10.31
N GLU A 285 -17.79 1.78 9.51
CA GLU A 285 -19.00 2.23 8.80
C GLU A 285 -20.28 1.71 9.46
N CYS A 286 -20.25 0.50 10.04
CA CYS A 286 -21.47 -0.16 10.52
C CYS A 286 -21.70 -0.03 12.03
N ARG A 287 -20.73 0.48 12.78
CA ARG A 287 -20.78 0.63 14.25
C ARG A 287 -20.45 2.07 14.65
N PRO A 288 -20.90 2.52 15.85
CA PRO A 288 -20.52 3.81 16.38
C PRO A 288 -19.00 3.90 16.58
N VAL A 289 -18.40 4.98 16.09
CA VAL A 289 -16.96 5.23 16.24
C VAL A 289 -16.77 6.26 17.36
N PRO A 290 -15.95 5.97 18.39
CA PRO A 290 -15.66 6.93 19.44
C PRO A 290 -15.06 8.23 18.90
N HIS A 291 -15.38 9.36 19.53
CA HIS A 291 -14.95 10.68 19.07
C HIS A 291 -13.41 10.79 18.95
N ALA A 292 -12.65 10.23 19.90
CA ALA A 292 -11.18 10.22 19.84
C ALA A 292 -10.65 9.46 18.61
N VAL A 293 -11.26 8.31 18.28
CA VAL A 293 -10.89 7.51 17.10
C VAL A 293 -11.22 8.28 15.81
N HIS A 294 -12.40 8.90 15.75
CA HIS A 294 -12.79 9.76 14.62
C HIS A 294 -11.79 10.90 14.41
N GLN A 295 -11.44 11.65 15.47
CA GLN A 295 -10.50 12.77 15.36
C GLN A 295 -9.11 12.31 14.92
N PHE A 296 -8.59 11.24 15.51
CA PHE A 296 -7.26 10.73 15.22
C PHE A 296 -7.16 10.22 13.78
N PHE A 297 -8.05 9.32 13.37
CA PHE A 297 -7.99 8.69 12.06
C PHE A 297 -8.49 9.58 10.92
N SER A 298 -9.39 10.55 11.17
CA SER A 298 -9.73 11.56 10.16
C SER A 298 -8.51 12.38 9.80
N ARG A 299 -7.82 12.93 10.81
CA ARG A 299 -6.62 13.74 10.59
C ARG A 299 -5.55 12.93 9.87
N LEU A 300 -5.22 11.73 10.35
CA LEU A 300 -4.25 10.87 9.67
C LEU A 300 -4.65 10.55 8.23
N GLY A 301 -5.94 10.34 7.96
CA GLY A 301 -6.45 10.11 6.61
C GLY A 301 -6.30 11.33 5.70
N ASP A 302 -6.62 12.52 6.19
CA ASP A 302 -6.52 13.77 5.43
C ASP A 302 -5.07 14.12 5.07
N TYR A 303 -4.14 13.78 5.96
CA TYR A 303 -2.71 14.03 5.84
C TYR A 303 -1.91 12.83 5.27
N SER A 304 -2.57 11.74 4.85
CA SER A 304 -1.89 10.47 4.55
C SER A 304 -0.92 10.55 3.37
N TYR A 305 -1.24 11.36 2.35
CA TYR A 305 -0.45 11.39 1.11
C TYR A 305 0.93 12.05 1.29
N PRO A 306 1.08 13.25 1.91
CA PRO A 306 2.41 13.77 2.21
C PRO A 306 3.18 12.92 3.23
N ILE A 307 2.50 12.27 4.20
CA ILE A 307 3.13 11.31 5.12
C ILE A 307 3.74 10.16 4.32
N TYR A 308 2.99 9.60 3.36
CA TYR A 308 3.47 8.55 2.47
C TYR A 308 4.73 8.96 1.72
N LEU A 309 4.80 10.20 1.23
CA LEU A 309 5.95 10.64 0.45
C LEU A 309 7.19 10.87 1.30
N VAL A 310 7.07 11.41 2.53
CA VAL A 310 8.23 11.89 3.32
C VAL A 310 8.77 10.87 4.34
N HIS A 311 7.97 9.88 4.76
CA HIS A 311 8.34 8.99 5.87
C HIS A 311 9.73 8.30 5.74
N PRO A 312 10.22 7.91 4.54
CA PRO A 312 11.56 7.33 4.40
C PRO A 312 12.69 8.28 4.77
N VAL A 313 12.51 9.59 4.59
CA VAL A 313 13.51 10.58 4.99
C VAL A 313 13.71 10.49 6.51
N PHE A 314 12.63 10.54 7.27
CA PHE A 314 12.69 10.45 8.73
C PHE A 314 13.19 9.09 9.20
N LEU A 315 12.78 8.00 8.54
CA LEU A 315 13.28 6.67 8.85
C LEU A 315 14.80 6.59 8.62
N SER A 316 15.28 7.05 7.47
CA SER A 316 16.72 7.07 7.13
C SER A 316 17.53 7.94 8.07
N LEU A 317 16.99 9.07 8.54
CA LEU A 317 17.66 9.92 9.52
C LEU A 317 17.75 9.21 10.88
N CYS A 318 16.67 8.56 11.33
CA CYS A 318 16.67 7.84 12.61
C CYS A 318 17.64 6.65 12.60
N THR A 319 17.62 5.85 11.53
CA THR A 319 18.52 4.69 11.41
C THR A 319 19.96 5.10 11.16
N GLY A 320 20.20 6.15 10.36
CA GLY A 320 21.52 6.72 10.15
C GLY A 320 22.13 7.29 11.43
N LEU A 321 21.35 8.01 12.24
CA LEU A 321 21.79 8.52 13.54
C LEU A 321 22.08 7.38 14.52
N ALA A 322 21.22 6.36 14.58
CA ALA A 322 21.47 5.20 15.42
C ALA A 322 22.75 4.46 15.01
N ALA A 323 23.01 4.32 13.71
CA ALA A 323 24.22 3.71 13.18
C ALA A 323 25.47 4.55 13.52
N HIS A 324 25.42 5.87 13.34
CA HIS A 324 26.50 6.79 13.69
C HIS A 324 26.83 6.77 15.19
N LEU A 325 25.82 6.61 16.04
CA LEU A 325 25.98 6.48 17.49
C LEU A 325 26.27 5.04 17.95
N HIS A 326 26.45 4.10 17.03
CA HIS A 326 26.66 2.68 17.30
C HIS A 326 25.58 2.05 18.22
N ILE A 327 24.34 2.55 18.14
CA ILE A 327 23.21 2.08 18.93
C ILE A 327 22.71 0.76 18.35
N TYR A 328 22.75 -0.29 19.16
CA TYR A 328 22.14 -1.57 18.80
C TYR A 328 20.61 -1.48 18.90
N LEU A 329 19.93 -1.62 17.76
CA LEU A 329 18.49 -1.41 17.62
C LEU A 329 17.63 -2.53 18.25
N ARG A 330 17.60 -2.61 19.58
CA ARG A 330 16.65 -3.45 20.33
C ARG A 330 15.19 -3.05 20.08
N ALA A 331 14.25 -3.92 20.44
CA ALA A 331 12.81 -3.72 20.28
C ALA A 331 12.31 -2.32 20.71
N ILE A 332 12.78 -1.81 21.86
CA ILE A 332 12.38 -0.48 22.34
C ILE A 332 12.83 0.66 21.41
N HIS A 333 14.01 0.54 20.80
CA HIS A 333 14.50 1.51 19.82
C HIS A 333 13.69 1.46 18.53
N ILE A 334 13.33 0.26 18.07
CA ILE A 334 12.46 0.10 16.89
C ILE A 334 11.09 0.74 17.14
N ILE A 335 10.49 0.52 18.31
CA ILE A 335 9.22 1.16 18.70
C ILE A 335 9.38 2.67 18.77
N ALA A 336 10.47 3.17 19.35
CA ALA A 336 10.76 4.60 19.41
C ALA A 336 10.92 5.20 18.01
N ILE A 337 11.66 4.54 17.11
CA ILE A 337 11.81 4.94 15.71
C ILE A 337 10.44 5.00 15.03
N TYR A 338 9.59 3.98 15.20
CA TYR A 338 8.24 4.00 14.64
C TYR A 338 7.44 5.23 15.10
N ILE A 339 7.42 5.51 16.41
CA ILE A 339 6.70 6.65 16.97
C ILE A 339 7.27 7.97 16.45
N ILE A 340 8.59 8.12 16.43
CA ILE A 340 9.29 9.33 15.95
C ILE A 340 8.98 9.55 14.46
N VAL A 341 9.06 8.51 13.63
CA VAL A 341 8.79 8.62 12.19
C VAL A 341 7.33 9.03 11.93
N VAL A 342 6.37 8.42 12.64
CA VAL A 342 4.94 8.81 12.53
C VAL A 342 4.74 10.26 12.94
N ALA A 343 5.31 10.68 14.07
CA ALA A 343 5.18 12.03 14.61
C ALA A 343 5.80 13.07 13.66
N CYS A 344 7.04 12.88 13.23
CA CYS A 344 7.75 13.79 12.33
C CYS A 344 7.07 13.87 10.95
N ALA A 345 6.66 12.73 10.38
CA ALA A 345 5.98 12.72 9.08
C ALA A 345 4.60 13.40 9.17
N SER A 346 3.88 13.21 10.28
CA SER A 346 2.59 13.88 10.52
C SER A 346 2.77 15.38 10.74
N ALA A 347 3.79 15.81 11.49
CA ALA A 347 4.13 17.22 11.66
C ALA A 347 4.49 17.88 10.33
N TYR A 348 5.32 17.22 9.50
CA TYR A 348 5.64 17.67 8.15
C TYR A 348 4.37 17.83 7.30
N SER A 349 3.50 16.81 7.30
CA SER A 349 2.26 16.84 6.51
C SER A 349 1.32 17.96 6.94
N TRP A 350 1.19 18.19 8.26
CA TRP A 350 0.43 19.31 8.80
C TRP A 350 0.98 20.65 8.33
N VAL A 351 2.29 20.88 8.45
CA VAL A 351 2.93 22.14 7.98
C VAL A 351 2.67 22.34 6.49
N VAL A 352 2.93 21.33 5.67
CA VAL A 352 2.74 21.40 4.22
C VAL A 352 1.31 21.71 3.87
N VAL A 353 0.34 21.01 4.45
CA VAL A 353 -1.07 21.13 4.07
C VAL A 353 -1.68 22.46 4.52
N GLU A 354 -1.39 22.92 5.73
CA GLU A 354 -1.92 24.19 6.28
C GLU A 354 -1.29 25.43 5.62
N HIS A 355 -0.03 25.35 5.18
CA HIS A 355 0.62 26.48 4.53
C HIS A 355 0.20 26.64 3.06
N LYS A 356 0.03 27.90 2.64
CA LYS A 356 -0.20 28.28 1.24
C LYS A 356 1.12 28.15 0.46
N LEU A 357 1.29 27.02 -0.21
CA LEU A 357 2.41 26.78 -1.11
C LEU A 357 2.10 27.32 -2.52
N PRO A 358 3.12 27.74 -3.29
CA PRO A 358 2.97 27.99 -4.71
C PRO A 358 2.32 26.79 -5.44
N LYS A 359 1.50 27.06 -6.46
CA LYS A 359 0.72 26.01 -7.16
C LYS A 359 1.57 24.82 -7.61
N TRP A 360 2.76 25.05 -8.14
CA TRP A 360 3.65 23.98 -8.60
C TRP A 360 4.13 23.09 -7.45
N LEU A 361 4.50 23.69 -6.30
CA LEU A 361 4.98 22.96 -5.13
C LEU A 361 3.84 22.22 -4.43
N SER A 362 2.64 22.81 -4.39
CA SER A 362 1.43 22.14 -3.89
C SER A 362 1.15 20.85 -4.67
N ILE A 363 1.27 20.88 -5.99
CA ILE A 363 1.09 19.67 -6.81
C ILE A 363 2.15 18.63 -6.43
N CYS A 364 3.43 19.00 -6.34
CA CYS A 364 4.51 18.04 -6.03
C CYS A 364 4.39 17.39 -4.66
N VAL A 365 3.94 18.13 -3.63
CA VAL A 365 3.97 17.67 -2.24
C VAL A 365 2.60 17.19 -1.74
N LYS A 366 1.50 17.81 -2.20
CA LYS A 366 0.13 17.47 -1.80
C LYS A 366 -0.61 16.61 -2.84
N GLY A 367 -0.10 16.53 -4.07
CA GLY A 367 -0.81 15.89 -5.19
C GLY A 367 -2.09 16.64 -5.57
N LYS A 368 -2.24 17.92 -5.18
CA LYS A 368 -3.43 18.75 -5.40
C LYS A 368 -3.08 20.19 -5.76
#